data_AF-A0A958BYF3-F1
#
_entry.id   AF-A0A958BYF3-F1
#
_cell.length_a   1.000
_cell.length_b   1.000
_cell.length_c   1.000
_cell.angle_alpha   90.00
_cell.angle_beta   90.00
_cell.angle_gamma   90.00
#
_symmetry.space_group_name_H-M   'P 1'
#
loop_
_entity.id
_entity.type
_entity.pdbx_description
1 polymer ?
#
loop_
_entity_poly.entity_id
_entity_poly.type
_entity_poly.pdbx_seq_one_letter_code
_entity_poly.pdbx_strand_id
1 'polypeptide(L)'
;RLPTSDTLYDSIMGDNGLSTLPSVLEITSNLAENLTYLVIVLFLGIYWTVDQVRFERLLLSLIPIENRAPAREMWRQIETNVGSYLRSELIQSLLAGLLLGLGYWLIGLQYPTLLALIGAVVWLIPIMGVLLALIPVIIVGVISGLWVGLIAGGYTLLVFWLLEYIIEPRFYDRRRFSSLLLLLVMLALIDAFGLAGLILAPPVAVAIQITFTWLIQKRIPAMTGKTIPELVDLQDRVSTIETKLATDEMPPSPRVVSMLDRLKELLNEAADTAVAPASK
;
A
#
# COMPACT_ATOMS: atom_id res chain seq x y z
N ARG A 1 -38.90 -9.12 17.42
CA ARG A 1 -39.37 -9.64 18.72
C ARG A 1 -38.26 -10.51 19.26
N LEU A 2 -37.75 -10.23 20.46
CA LEU A 2 -36.69 -11.05 21.06
C LEU A 2 -37.26 -12.43 21.43
N PRO A 3 -36.49 -13.52 21.29
CA PRO A 3 -36.91 -14.85 21.74
C PRO A 3 -37.14 -14.86 23.26
N THR A 4 -38.14 -15.64 23.70
CA THR A 4 -38.46 -15.86 25.12
C THR A 4 -37.34 -16.61 25.84
N SER A 5 -37.14 -16.36 27.13
CA SER A 5 -36.08 -16.95 27.97
C SER A 5 -36.02 -18.47 27.86
N ASP A 6 -37.17 -19.11 27.73
CA ASP A 6 -37.30 -20.56 27.74
C ASP A 6 -36.82 -21.16 26.41
N THR A 7 -37.07 -20.46 25.30
CA THR A 7 -36.55 -20.83 23.98
C THR A 7 -35.03 -20.65 23.87
N LEU A 8 -34.46 -19.67 24.60
CA LEU A 8 -33.01 -19.49 24.70
C LEU A 8 -32.37 -20.60 25.54
N TYR A 9 -32.99 -20.97 26.67
CA TYR A 9 -32.52 -22.07 27.52
C TYR A 9 -32.51 -23.41 26.78
N ASP A 10 -33.59 -23.75 26.06
CA ASP A 10 -33.65 -25.00 25.30
C ASP A 10 -32.66 -25.04 24.14
N SER A 11 -32.40 -23.90 23.49
CA SER A 11 -31.41 -23.82 22.40
C SER A 11 -29.95 -23.91 22.88
N ILE A 12 -29.66 -23.55 24.14
CA ILE A 12 -28.33 -23.61 24.75
C ILE A 12 -28.10 -24.92 25.53
N MET A 13 -29.14 -25.47 26.17
CA MET A 13 -29.04 -26.70 26.99
C MET A 13 -29.51 -27.98 26.29
N GLY A 14 -30.13 -27.90 25.10
CA GLY A 14 -30.40 -29.08 24.28
C GLY A 14 -29.11 -29.71 23.72
N ASP A 15 -29.18 -30.94 23.20
CA ASP A 15 -28.02 -31.69 22.66
C ASP A 15 -27.20 -30.88 21.61
N ASN A 16 -27.87 -30.04 20.80
CA ASN A 16 -27.20 -29.16 19.84
C ASN A 16 -26.52 -27.94 20.50
N GLY A 17 -27.07 -27.45 21.61
CA GLY A 17 -26.49 -26.35 22.41
C GLY A 17 -25.18 -26.76 23.09
N LEU A 18 -25.13 -27.98 23.64
CA LEU A 18 -23.91 -28.56 24.22
C LEU A 18 -22.77 -28.69 23.20
N SER A 19 -23.07 -28.90 21.92
CA SER A 19 -22.07 -28.93 20.84
C SER A 19 -21.63 -27.55 20.33
N THR A 20 -22.44 -26.50 20.53
CA THR A 20 -22.12 -25.13 20.07
C THR A 20 -21.46 -24.28 21.16
N LEU A 21 -21.64 -24.63 22.44
CA LEU A 21 -20.97 -23.99 23.58
C LEU A 21 -19.44 -23.95 23.44
N PRO A 22 -18.73 -25.05 23.07
CA PRO A 22 -17.29 -25.02 22.88
C PRO A 22 -16.87 -24.05 21.78
N SER A 23 -17.57 -24.03 20.64
CA SER A 23 -17.25 -23.10 19.54
C SER A 23 -17.47 -21.64 19.92
N VAL A 24 -18.54 -21.33 20.65
CA VAL A 24 -18.81 -19.97 21.13
C VAL A 24 -17.74 -19.52 22.14
N LEU A 25 -17.35 -20.41 23.07
CA LEU A 25 -16.27 -20.14 24.02
C LEU A 25 -14.92 -19.97 23.33
N GLU A 26 -14.63 -20.78 22.32
CA GLU A 26 -13.41 -20.67 21.51
C GLU A 26 -13.36 -19.34 20.75
N ILE A 27 -14.44 -18.95 20.07
CA ILE A 27 -14.54 -17.65 19.40
C ILE A 27 -14.32 -16.51 20.41
N THR A 28 -14.94 -16.60 21.59
CA THR A 28 -14.83 -15.57 22.64
C THR A 28 -13.41 -15.48 23.19
N SER A 29 -12.76 -16.62 23.45
CA SER A 29 -11.38 -16.69 23.92
C SER A 29 -10.41 -16.13 22.89
N ASN A 30 -10.56 -16.54 21.63
CA ASN A 30 -9.73 -16.05 20.52
C ASN A 30 -9.90 -14.54 20.33
N LEU A 31 -11.11 -14.00 20.52
CA LEU A 31 -11.36 -12.57 20.44
C LEU A 31 -10.65 -11.81 21.57
N ALA A 32 -10.69 -12.32 22.81
CA ALA A 32 -10.01 -11.73 23.95
C ALA A 32 -8.47 -11.77 23.81
N GLU A 33 -7.93 -12.88 23.31
CA GLU A 33 -6.50 -13.03 23.01
C GLU A 33 -6.05 -12.05 21.93
N ASN A 34 -6.77 -11.99 20.81
CA ASN A 34 -6.48 -11.04 19.72
C ASN A 34 -6.57 -9.58 20.18
N LEU A 35 -7.52 -9.25 21.05
CA LEU A 35 -7.64 -7.91 21.63
C LEU A 35 -6.42 -7.60 22.52
N THR A 36 -5.94 -8.58 23.28
CA THR A 36 -4.72 -8.43 24.10
C THR A 36 -3.49 -8.20 23.22
N TYR A 37 -3.33 -8.97 22.15
CA TYR A 37 -2.25 -8.75 21.18
C TYR A 37 -2.35 -7.39 20.51
N LEU A 38 -3.55 -6.94 20.12
CA LEU A 38 -3.76 -5.61 19.57
C LEU A 38 -3.30 -4.51 20.54
N VAL A 39 -3.65 -4.64 21.82
CA VAL A 39 -3.22 -3.70 22.86
C VAL A 39 -1.69 -3.71 22.99
N ILE A 40 -1.06 -4.89 23.06
CA ILE A 40 0.40 -5.01 23.15
C ILE A 40 1.09 -4.38 21.94
N VAL A 41 0.63 -4.68 20.73
CA VAL A 41 1.18 -4.12 19.48
C VAL A 41 1.02 -2.60 19.44
N LEU A 42 -0.12 -2.09 19.91
CA LEU A 42 -0.38 -0.65 19.98
C LEU A 42 0.55 0.04 20.99
N PHE A 43 0.72 -0.53 22.19
CA PHE A 43 1.69 -0.03 23.16
C PHE A 43 3.11 -0.07 22.60
N LEU A 44 3.54 -1.21 22.04
CA LEU A 44 4.86 -1.34 21.45
C LEU A 44 5.08 -0.34 20.32
N GLY A 45 4.07 -0.14 19.47
CA GLY A 45 4.09 0.86 18.41
C GLY A 45 4.23 2.29 18.95
N ILE A 46 3.50 2.65 20.01
CA ILE A 46 3.63 3.98 20.65
C ILE A 46 5.04 4.17 21.21
N TYR A 47 5.55 3.21 21.99
CA TYR A 47 6.90 3.29 22.56
C TYR A 47 7.96 3.37 21.46
N TRP A 48 7.79 2.60 20.38
CA TRP A 48 8.66 2.65 19.22
C TRP A 48 8.64 4.02 18.54
N THR A 49 7.45 4.60 18.31
CA THR A 49 7.31 5.93 17.71
C THR A 49 7.96 7.00 18.57
N VAL A 50 7.89 6.89 19.91
CA VAL A 50 8.55 7.83 20.83
C VAL A 50 10.07 7.73 20.72
N ASP A 51 10.63 6.51 20.67
CA ASP A 51 12.08 6.27 20.63
C ASP A 51 12.65 6.10 19.20
N GLN A 52 11.88 6.45 18.16
CA GLN A 52 12.19 6.16 16.75
C GLN A 52 13.61 6.59 16.33
N VAL A 53 14.06 7.78 16.76
CA VAL A 53 15.36 8.34 16.38
C VAL A 53 16.51 7.55 17.02
N ARG A 54 16.32 7.06 18.24
CA ARG A 54 17.32 6.23 18.92
C ARG A 54 17.43 4.87 18.24
N PHE A 55 16.29 4.28 17.89
CA PHE A 55 16.26 2.98 17.23
C PHE A 55 16.87 3.03 15.81
N GLU A 56 16.53 4.06 15.03
CA GLU A 56 17.10 4.29 13.70
C GLU A 56 18.64 4.43 13.79
N ARG A 57 19.15 5.23 14.74
CA ARG A 57 20.60 5.39 14.94
C ARG A 57 21.28 4.09 15.34
N LEU A 58 20.65 3.29 16.21
CA LEU A 58 21.17 1.99 16.64
C LEU A 58 21.28 1.03 15.44
N LEU A 59 20.22 0.88 14.65
CA LEU A 59 20.23 0.03 13.47
C LEU A 59 21.26 0.49 12.42
N LEU A 60 21.33 1.80 12.14
CA LEU A 60 22.30 2.35 11.20
C LEU A 60 23.75 2.20 11.70
N SER A 61 23.96 2.08 13.02
CA SER A 61 25.30 1.86 13.58
C SER A 61 25.87 0.48 13.26
N LEU A 62 25.00 -0.53 13.09
CA LEU A 62 25.35 -1.90 12.69
C LEU A 62 25.74 -2.01 11.21
N ILE A 63 25.43 -0.98 10.41
CA ILE A 63 25.70 -0.93 8.98
C ILE A 63 27.05 -0.23 8.72
N PRO A 64 27.88 -0.75 7.80
CA PRO A 64 29.13 -0.09 7.37
C PRO A 64 28.89 1.35 6.93
N ILE A 65 29.84 2.24 7.23
CA ILE A 65 29.72 3.70 7.03
C ILE A 65 29.27 4.07 5.61
N GLU A 66 29.83 3.42 4.60
CA GLU A 66 29.52 3.60 3.17
C GLU A 66 28.03 3.39 2.84
N ASN A 67 27.35 2.52 3.59
CA ASN A 67 25.97 2.12 3.33
C ASN A 67 24.96 2.81 4.26
N ARG A 68 25.41 3.65 5.21
CA ARG A 68 24.51 4.30 6.19
C ARG A 68 23.55 5.30 5.55
N ALA A 69 24.03 6.13 4.64
CA ALA A 69 23.20 7.09 3.91
C ALA A 69 22.13 6.41 3.04
N PRO A 70 22.46 5.44 2.17
CA PRO A 70 21.45 4.75 1.37
C PRO A 70 20.50 3.89 2.21
N ALA A 71 20.96 3.28 3.31
CA ALA A 71 20.08 2.54 4.23
C ALA A 71 19.07 3.46 4.94
N ARG A 72 19.50 4.67 5.33
CA ARG A 72 18.61 5.69 5.91
C ARG A 72 17.54 6.13 4.92
N GLU A 73 17.90 6.30 3.65
CA GLU A 73 16.93 6.67 2.63
C GLU A 73 15.93 5.54 2.35
N MET A 74 16.39 4.29 2.32
CA MET A 74 15.52 3.11 2.25
C MET A 74 14.54 3.05 3.42
N TRP A 75 15.03 3.26 4.65
CA TRP A 75 14.21 3.30 5.86
C TRP A 75 13.09 4.34 5.74
N ARG A 76 13.44 5.56 5.35
CA ARG A 76 12.49 6.67 5.20
C ARG A 76 11.46 6.43 4.10
N GLN A 77 11.86 5.78 3.00
CA GLN A 77 10.93 5.36 1.96
C GLN A 77 9.93 4.32 2.46
N ILE A 78 10.38 3.31 3.21
CA ILE A 78 9.48 2.30 3.80
C ILE A 78 8.51 2.99 4.76
N GLU A 79 9.01 3.82 5.69
CA GLU A 79 8.19 4.54 6.66
C GLU A 79 7.12 5.41 5.99
N THR A 80 7.51 6.18 4.97
CA THR A 80 6.59 7.07 4.26
C THR A 80 5.52 6.30 3.48
N ASN A 81 5.89 5.22 2.80
CA ASN A 81 4.94 4.42 2.01
C ASN A 81 3.98 3.63 2.91
N VAL A 82 4.51 2.98 3.96
CA VAL A 82 3.69 2.25 4.95
C VAL A 82 2.75 3.21 5.68
N GLY A 83 3.25 4.38 6.12
CA GLY A 83 2.43 5.40 6.77
C GLY A 83 1.33 5.96 5.86
N SER A 84 1.61 6.15 4.57
CA SER A 84 0.61 6.61 3.60
C SER A 84 -0.45 5.55 3.34
N TYR A 85 -0.06 4.28 3.24
CA TYR A 85 -0.97 3.14 3.12
C TYR A 85 -1.91 3.05 4.34
N LEU A 86 -1.36 3.02 5.56
CA LEU A 86 -2.17 2.95 6.79
C LEU A 86 -3.12 4.14 6.91
N ARG A 87 -2.69 5.34 6.54
CA ARG A 87 -3.55 6.53 6.55
C ARG A 87 -4.70 6.40 5.54
N SER A 88 -4.43 5.88 4.33
CA SER A 88 -5.45 5.60 3.32
C SER A 88 -6.50 4.63 3.86
N GLU A 89 -6.04 3.51 4.41
CA GLU A 89 -6.90 2.42 4.90
C GLU A 89 -7.81 2.88 6.06
N LEU A 90 -7.27 3.66 7.00
CA LEU A 90 -8.04 4.23 8.11
C LEU A 90 -9.12 5.23 7.63
N ILE A 91 -8.76 6.10 6.68
CA ILE A 91 -9.71 7.07 6.12
C ILE A 91 -10.82 6.34 5.34
N GLN A 92 -10.45 5.35 4.53
CA GLN A 92 -11.42 4.56 3.76
C GLN A 92 -12.31 3.72 4.67
N SER A 93 -11.78 3.10 5.71
CA SER A 93 -12.57 2.33 6.70
C SER A 93 -13.61 3.21 7.39
N LEU A 94 -13.22 4.42 7.82
CA LEU A 94 -14.16 5.36 8.42
C LEU A 94 -15.25 5.80 7.43
N LEU A 95 -14.86 6.09 6.19
CA LEU A 95 -15.78 6.53 5.15
C LEU A 95 -16.70 5.39 4.70
N ALA A 96 -16.21 4.15 4.64
CA ALA A 96 -16.97 2.94 4.40
C ALA A 96 -18.05 2.76 5.46
N GLY A 97 -17.70 2.83 6.75
CA GLY A 97 -18.68 2.73 7.84
C GLY A 97 -19.78 3.79 7.74
N LEU A 98 -19.43 5.02 7.38
CA LEU A 98 -20.39 6.12 7.26
C LEU A 98 -21.30 5.95 6.03
N LEU A 99 -20.73 5.67 4.86
CA LEU A 99 -21.48 5.48 3.61
C LEU A 99 -22.37 4.23 3.68
N LEU A 100 -21.81 3.09 4.10
CA LEU A 100 -22.56 1.86 4.28
C LEU A 100 -23.67 2.02 5.33
N GLY A 101 -23.38 2.67 6.45
CA GLY A 101 -24.37 2.90 7.52
C GLY A 101 -25.56 3.71 7.02
N LEU A 102 -25.31 4.82 6.32
CA LEU A 102 -26.37 5.65 5.73
C LEU A 102 -27.14 4.89 4.66
N GLY A 103 -26.44 4.19 3.75
CA GLY A 103 -27.09 3.45 2.69
C GLY A 103 -27.95 2.29 3.18
N TYR A 104 -27.45 1.47 4.11
CA TYR A 104 -28.22 0.37 4.69
C TYR A 104 -29.44 0.87 5.47
N TRP A 105 -29.31 2.01 6.16
CA TRP A 105 -30.44 2.65 6.83
C TRP A 105 -31.52 3.11 5.84
N LEU A 106 -31.12 3.74 4.73
CA LEU A 106 -32.03 4.18 3.67
C LEU A 106 -32.70 3.00 2.93
N ILE A 107 -31.97 1.90 2.74
CA ILE A 107 -32.49 0.67 2.10
C ILE A 107 -33.48 -0.07 3.01
N GLY A 108 -33.51 0.25 4.31
CA GLY A 108 -34.37 -0.43 5.29
C GLY A 108 -33.85 -1.82 5.67
N LEU A 109 -32.52 -2.02 5.59
CA LEU A 109 -31.87 -3.27 5.97
C LEU A 109 -31.97 -3.50 7.48
N GLN A 110 -32.16 -4.75 7.91
CA GLN A 110 -32.10 -5.07 9.34
C GLN A 110 -30.66 -4.91 9.85
N TYR A 111 -30.51 -4.28 11.01
CA TYR A 111 -29.21 -4.03 11.66
C TYR A 111 -28.20 -3.24 10.80
N PRO A 112 -28.59 -2.05 10.27
CA PRO A 112 -27.76 -1.31 9.33
C PRO A 112 -26.43 -0.85 9.94
N THR A 113 -26.46 -0.43 11.21
CA THR A 113 -25.27 0.01 11.95
C THR A 113 -24.28 -1.12 12.20
N LEU A 114 -24.77 -2.32 12.55
CA LEU A 114 -23.94 -3.49 12.77
C LEU A 114 -23.24 -3.93 11.48
N LEU A 115 -23.98 -4.01 10.38
CA LEU A 115 -23.42 -4.40 9.07
C LEU A 115 -22.43 -3.37 8.54
N ALA A 116 -22.70 -2.08 8.74
CA ALA A 116 -21.77 -1.02 8.39
C ALA A 116 -20.48 -1.07 9.21
N LEU A 117 -20.57 -1.38 10.51
CA LEU A 117 -19.40 -1.56 11.36
C LEU A 117 -18.56 -2.77 10.91
N ILE A 118 -19.22 -3.89 10.61
CA ILE A 118 -18.55 -5.07 10.03
C ILE A 118 -17.86 -4.67 8.72
N GLY A 119 -18.56 -3.99 7.81
CA GLY A 119 -17.99 -3.52 6.55
C GLY A 119 -16.79 -2.60 6.74
N ALA A 120 -16.83 -1.68 7.71
CA ALA A 120 -15.71 -0.79 8.03
C ALA A 120 -14.48 -1.54 8.56
N VAL A 121 -14.68 -2.51 9.46
CA VAL A 121 -13.57 -3.32 10.02
C VAL A 121 -12.98 -4.22 8.95
N VAL A 122 -13.84 -4.90 8.19
CA VAL A 122 -13.47 -5.82 7.13
C VAL A 122 -12.79 -5.09 5.96
N TRP A 123 -13.09 -3.82 5.73
CA TRP A 123 -12.40 -3.00 4.73
C TRP A 123 -10.88 -2.95 4.96
N LEU A 124 -10.41 -2.96 6.22
CA LEU A 124 -8.98 -3.00 6.56
C LEU A 124 -8.25 -4.23 5.99
N ILE A 125 -9.01 -5.25 5.56
CA ILE A 125 -8.49 -6.48 4.99
C ILE A 125 -8.44 -6.32 3.46
N PRO A 126 -7.25 -6.14 2.86
CA PRO A 126 -7.12 -5.86 1.43
C PRO A 126 -7.62 -7.04 0.60
N ILE A 127 -8.28 -6.75 -0.53
CA ILE A 127 -8.82 -7.73 -1.51
C ILE A 127 -9.97 -8.59 -0.96
N MET A 128 -9.84 -9.11 0.26
CA MET A 128 -10.84 -9.95 0.92
C MET A 128 -11.95 -9.15 1.59
N GLY A 129 -11.72 -7.86 1.87
CA GLY A 129 -12.69 -7.01 2.55
C GLY A 129 -14.03 -6.94 1.84
N VAL A 130 -14.01 -6.85 0.50
CA VAL A 130 -15.22 -6.86 -0.32
C VAL A 130 -16.02 -8.16 -0.13
N LEU A 131 -15.34 -9.30 -0.22
CA LEU A 131 -15.97 -10.62 -0.11
C LEU A 131 -16.54 -10.87 1.28
N LEU A 132 -15.74 -10.58 2.31
CA LEU A 132 -16.12 -10.78 3.71
C LEU A 132 -17.27 -9.87 4.15
N ALA A 133 -17.39 -8.66 3.59
CA ALA A 133 -18.50 -7.76 3.88
C ALA A 133 -19.79 -8.17 3.15
N LEU A 134 -19.68 -8.69 1.93
CA LEU A 134 -20.85 -9.10 1.12
C LEU A 134 -21.63 -10.25 1.73
N ILE A 135 -20.94 -11.24 2.31
CA ILE A 135 -21.57 -12.43 2.90
C ILE A 135 -22.67 -12.07 3.91
N PRO A 136 -22.39 -11.34 5.02
CA PRO A 136 -23.41 -11.02 6.00
C PRO A 136 -24.48 -10.08 5.45
N VAL A 137 -24.12 -9.15 4.56
CA VAL A 137 -25.07 -8.19 3.95
C VAL A 137 -26.09 -8.91 3.09
N ILE A 138 -25.65 -9.85 2.24
CA ILE A 138 -26.55 -10.63 1.40
C ILE A 138 -27.43 -11.54 2.26
N ILE A 139 -26.86 -12.22 3.27
CA ILE A 139 -27.63 -13.11 4.15
C ILE A 139 -28.74 -12.32 4.87
N VAL A 140 -28.38 -11.24 5.56
CA VAL A 140 -29.35 -10.43 6.32
C VAL A 140 -30.34 -9.73 5.39
N GLY A 141 -29.87 -9.31 4.22
CA GLY A 141 -30.72 -8.69 3.21
C GLY A 141 -31.74 -9.65 2.62
N VAL A 142 -31.35 -10.88 2.27
CA VAL A 142 -32.27 -11.91 1.75
C VAL A 142 -33.31 -12.30 2.81
N ILE A 143 -32.92 -12.37 4.09
CA ILE A 143 -33.87 -12.59 5.21
C ILE A 143 -34.90 -11.45 5.29
N SER A 144 -34.48 -10.22 4.98
CA SER A 144 -35.36 -9.03 4.92
C SER A 144 -36.17 -8.96 3.62
N GLY A 145 -35.75 -9.69 2.58
CA GLY A 145 -36.38 -9.79 1.27
C GLY A 145 -35.34 -9.88 0.14
N LEU A 146 -35.57 -10.75 -0.85
CA LEU A 146 -34.60 -10.99 -1.95
C LEU A 146 -34.11 -9.70 -2.63
N TRP A 147 -35.03 -8.77 -2.91
CA TRP A 147 -34.70 -7.48 -3.52
C TRP A 147 -33.87 -6.59 -2.60
N VAL A 148 -34.15 -6.60 -1.29
CA VAL A 148 -33.37 -5.85 -0.30
C VAL A 148 -31.94 -6.36 -0.25
N GLY A 149 -31.74 -7.68 -0.27
CA GLY A 149 -30.41 -8.30 -0.33
C GLY A 149 -29.63 -7.95 -1.59
N LEU A 150 -30.27 -8.00 -2.76
CA LEU A 150 -29.61 -7.64 -4.02
C LEU A 150 -29.24 -6.16 -4.07
N ILE A 151 -30.13 -5.27 -3.62
CA ILE A 151 -29.88 -3.82 -3.57
C ILE A 151 -28.78 -3.50 -2.57
N ALA A 152 -28.81 -4.09 -1.37
CA ALA A 152 -27.79 -3.88 -0.35
C ALA A 152 -26.41 -4.41 -0.78
N GLY A 153 -26.36 -5.59 -1.41
CA GLY A 153 -25.13 -6.16 -1.97
C GLY A 153 -24.55 -5.29 -3.10
N GLY A 154 -25.40 -4.86 -4.04
CA GLY A 154 -25.01 -3.96 -5.11
C GLY A 154 -24.53 -2.60 -4.60
N TYR A 155 -25.21 -2.05 -3.59
CA TYR A 155 -24.79 -0.81 -2.92
C TYR A 155 -23.43 -0.96 -2.23
N THR A 156 -23.20 -2.09 -1.56
CA THR A 156 -21.90 -2.38 -0.92
C THR A 156 -20.76 -2.40 -1.92
N LEU A 157 -20.96 -3.10 -3.04
CA LEU A 157 -20.01 -3.12 -4.15
C LEU A 157 -19.76 -1.73 -4.72
N LEU A 158 -20.80 -0.93 -4.90
CA LEU A 158 -20.69 0.43 -5.41
C LEU A 158 -19.87 1.32 -4.47
N VAL A 159 -20.16 1.29 -3.17
CA VAL A 159 -19.43 2.07 -2.16
C VAL A 159 -17.96 1.67 -2.13
N PHE A 160 -17.68 0.38 -2.10
CA PHE A 160 -16.31 -0.14 -2.09
C PHE A 160 -15.54 0.20 -3.37
N TRP A 161 -16.18 0.05 -4.53
CA TRP A 161 -15.59 0.47 -5.80
C TRP A 161 -15.30 1.97 -5.84
N LEU A 162 -16.19 2.80 -5.28
CA LEU A 162 -16.00 4.24 -5.15
C LEU A 162 -14.80 4.55 -4.25
N LEU A 163 -14.68 3.89 -3.10
CA LEU A 163 -13.57 4.05 -2.16
C LEU A 163 -12.22 3.68 -2.79
N GLU A 164 -12.15 2.54 -3.47
CA GLU A 164 -10.94 2.05 -4.15
C GLU A 164 -10.57 3.00 -5.32
N TYR A 165 -11.52 3.42 -6.15
CA TYR A 165 -11.22 4.20 -7.34
C TYR A 165 -10.97 5.69 -7.08
N ILE A 166 -11.68 6.29 -6.11
CA ILE A 166 -11.66 7.74 -5.88
C ILE A 166 -10.77 8.12 -4.69
N ILE A 167 -10.78 7.33 -3.62
CA ILE A 167 -10.12 7.68 -2.36
C ILE A 167 -8.70 7.12 -2.37
N GLU A 168 -8.51 5.84 -2.71
CA GLU A 168 -7.19 5.19 -2.68
C GLU A 168 -6.10 5.97 -3.42
N PRO A 169 -6.25 6.36 -4.71
CA PRO A 169 -5.17 7.02 -5.45
C PRO A 169 -4.83 8.43 -4.91
N ARG A 170 -5.67 9.03 -4.07
CA ARG A 170 -5.35 10.32 -3.41
C ARG A 170 -4.42 10.16 -2.21
N PHE A 171 -4.41 8.99 -1.58
CA PHE A 171 -3.66 8.74 -0.35
C PHE A 171 -2.52 7.74 -0.54
N TYR A 172 -2.66 6.80 -1.49
CA TYR A 172 -1.70 5.74 -1.75
C TYR A 172 -1.67 5.32 -3.23
N ASP A 173 -0.51 5.46 -3.87
CA ASP A 173 -0.33 5.07 -5.29
C ASP A 173 0.06 3.59 -5.40
N ARG A 174 -0.95 2.71 -5.33
CA ARG A 174 -0.79 1.25 -5.37
C ARG A 174 -0.16 0.73 -6.67
N ARG A 175 -0.18 1.52 -7.76
CA ARG A 175 0.38 1.15 -9.07
C ARG A 175 1.90 1.04 -9.07
N ARG A 176 2.56 1.61 -8.07
CA ARG A 176 4.03 1.52 -7.91
C ARG A 176 4.49 0.15 -7.44
N PHE A 177 3.57 -0.70 -6.97
CA PHE A 177 3.90 -1.96 -6.33
C PHE A 177 3.43 -3.16 -7.15
N SER A 178 4.21 -4.23 -7.11
CA SER A 178 3.89 -5.45 -7.85
C SER A 178 2.71 -6.16 -7.21
N SER A 179 1.58 -6.23 -7.92
CA SER A 179 0.39 -6.96 -7.46
C SER A 179 0.67 -8.44 -7.21
N LEU A 180 1.59 -9.05 -7.97
CA LEU A 180 2.02 -10.43 -7.76
C LEU A 180 2.75 -10.61 -6.43
N LEU A 181 3.63 -9.67 -6.07
CA LEU A 181 4.33 -9.71 -4.78
C LEU A 181 3.33 -9.57 -3.63
N LEU A 182 2.37 -8.65 -3.75
CA LEU A 182 1.31 -8.49 -2.76
C LEU A 182 0.55 -9.80 -2.55
N LEU A 183 0.11 -10.45 -3.62
CA LEU A 183 -0.58 -11.75 -3.55
C LEU A 183 0.29 -12.82 -2.88
N LEU A 184 1.57 -12.96 -3.26
CA LEU A 184 2.46 -13.96 -2.68
C LEU A 184 2.68 -13.73 -1.17
N VAL A 185 2.94 -12.49 -0.77
CA VAL A 185 3.10 -12.11 0.64
C VAL A 185 1.80 -12.36 1.40
N MET A 186 0.66 -12.06 0.79
CA MET A 186 -0.66 -12.30 1.36
C MET A 186 -0.89 -13.79 1.66
N LEU A 187 -0.58 -14.68 0.70
CA LEU A 187 -0.66 -16.13 0.90
C LEU A 187 0.32 -16.63 1.98
N ALA A 188 1.53 -16.08 2.04
CA ALA A 188 2.50 -16.49 3.06
C ALA A 188 2.07 -16.04 4.47
N LEU A 189 1.55 -14.82 4.60
CA LEU A 189 1.18 -14.26 5.90
C LEU A 189 -0.15 -14.80 6.42
N ILE A 190 -1.10 -15.15 5.56
CA ILE A 190 -2.34 -15.79 6.02
C ILE A 190 -2.08 -17.17 6.60
N ASP A 191 -1.12 -17.93 6.05
CA ASP A 191 -0.70 -19.22 6.60
C ASP A 191 0.02 -19.06 7.95
N ALA A 192 0.89 -18.06 8.07
CA ALA A 192 1.67 -17.83 9.27
C ALA A 192 0.90 -17.15 10.42
N PHE A 193 0.01 -16.21 10.11
CA PHE A 193 -0.64 -15.32 11.09
C PHE A 193 -2.17 -15.23 10.93
N GLY A 194 -2.77 -16.04 10.05
CA GLY A 194 -4.21 -16.02 9.80
C GLY A 194 -4.70 -14.68 9.25
N LEU A 195 -5.90 -14.27 9.69
CA LEU A 195 -6.52 -13.00 9.27
C LEU A 195 -5.68 -11.76 9.60
N ALA A 196 -4.89 -11.79 10.68
CA ALA A 196 -4.01 -10.68 11.03
C ALA A 196 -2.89 -10.49 9.99
N GLY A 197 -2.40 -11.59 9.40
CA GLY A 197 -1.40 -11.56 8.34
C GLY A 197 -1.88 -10.89 7.06
N LEU A 198 -3.19 -10.96 6.79
CA LEU A 198 -3.83 -10.38 5.62
C LEU A 198 -3.79 -8.83 5.65
N ILE A 199 -3.97 -8.24 6.84
CA ILE A 199 -3.86 -6.79 7.07
C ILE A 199 -2.40 -6.32 6.95
N LEU A 200 -1.46 -7.15 7.40
CA LEU A 200 -0.02 -6.86 7.34
C LEU A 200 0.60 -7.10 5.95
N ALA A 201 -0.10 -7.76 5.04
CA ALA A 201 0.46 -8.13 3.74
C ALA A 201 0.89 -6.94 2.87
N PRO A 202 0.10 -5.86 2.70
CA PRO A 202 0.54 -4.69 1.95
C PRO A 202 1.79 -3.99 2.49
N PRO A 203 1.89 -3.62 3.78
CA PRO A 203 3.08 -2.93 4.27
C PRO A 203 4.33 -3.82 4.20
N VAL A 204 4.19 -5.14 4.43
CA VAL A 204 5.29 -6.10 4.29
C VAL A 204 5.71 -6.24 2.82
N ALA A 205 4.76 -6.32 1.89
CA ALA A 205 5.07 -6.40 0.46
C ALA A 205 5.80 -5.14 -0.03
N VAL A 206 5.38 -3.95 0.42
CA VAL A 206 6.06 -2.67 0.13
C VAL A 206 7.49 -2.68 0.66
N ALA A 207 7.69 -3.10 1.92
CA ALA A 207 9.01 -3.15 2.53
C ALA A 207 9.96 -4.12 1.79
N ILE A 208 9.45 -5.30 1.40
CA ILE A 208 10.19 -6.29 0.61
C ILE A 208 10.56 -5.70 -0.76
N GLN A 209 9.61 -5.08 -1.46
CA GLN A 209 9.85 -4.52 -2.78
C GLN A 209 10.92 -3.43 -2.74
N ILE A 210 10.81 -2.48 -1.80
CA ILE A 210 11.77 -1.38 -1.65
C ILE A 210 13.17 -1.95 -1.35
N THR A 211 13.26 -2.93 -0.45
CA THR A 211 14.53 -3.58 -0.10
C THR A 211 15.13 -4.30 -1.31
N PHE A 212 14.32 -5.01 -2.10
CA PHE A 212 14.78 -5.74 -3.28
C PHE A 212 15.26 -4.80 -4.39
N THR A 213 14.52 -3.72 -4.65
CA THR A 213 14.94 -2.66 -5.59
C THR A 213 16.26 -2.04 -5.16
N TRP A 214 16.43 -1.76 -3.87
CA TRP A 214 17.68 -1.23 -3.32
C TRP A 214 18.85 -2.21 -3.51
N LEU A 215 18.64 -3.50 -3.25
CA LEU A 215 19.66 -4.54 -3.44
C LEU A 215 20.10 -4.66 -4.90
N ILE A 216 19.17 -4.52 -5.85
CA ILE A 216 19.47 -4.54 -7.29
C ILE A 216 20.19 -3.26 -7.73
N GLN A 217 19.77 -2.09 -7.27
CA GLN A 217 20.45 -0.82 -7.62
C GLN A 217 21.90 -0.78 -7.12
N LYS A 218 22.19 -1.41 -5.98
CA LYS A 218 23.57 -1.55 -5.49
C LYS A 218 24.41 -2.48 -6.39
N ARG A 219 23.79 -3.39 -7.13
CA ARG A 219 24.45 -4.31 -8.07
C ARG A 219 24.62 -3.72 -9.47
N ILE A 220 23.76 -2.78 -9.87
CA ILE A 220 23.80 -2.10 -11.17
C ILE A 220 24.18 -0.63 -10.91
N PRO A 221 25.48 -0.27 -10.90
CA PRO A 221 25.86 1.13 -10.86
C PRO A 221 25.16 1.84 -12.03
N ALA A 222 24.52 2.97 -11.73
CA ALA A 222 23.79 3.79 -12.68
C ALA A 222 24.71 4.24 -13.84
N MET A 223 24.83 3.42 -14.88
CA MET A 223 25.53 3.81 -16.11
C MET A 223 24.58 4.30 -17.21
N THR A 224 23.26 4.07 -17.12
CA THR A 224 22.44 4.10 -18.34
C THR A 224 21.18 4.99 -18.30
N GLY A 225 20.66 5.36 -17.12
CA GLY A 225 19.30 5.94 -17.04
C GLY A 225 19.19 7.46 -17.18
N LYS A 226 20.22 8.21 -16.73
CA LYS A 226 20.16 9.69 -16.66
C LYS A 226 21.13 10.38 -17.63
N THR A 227 22.24 9.71 -17.95
CA THR A 227 23.32 10.24 -18.79
C THR A 227 22.88 10.42 -20.25
N ILE A 228 22.12 9.48 -20.80
CA ILE A 228 21.75 9.52 -22.23
C ILE A 228 20.77 10.66 -22.56
N PRO A 229 19.66 10.89 -21.81
CA PRO A 229 18.76 12.01 -22.09
C PRO A 229 19.42 13.38 -21.89
N GLU A 230 20.33 13.51 -20.92
CA GLU A 230 21.03 14.75 -20.60
C GLU A 230 22.12 15.08 -21.64
N LEU A 231 22.82 14.06 -22.17
CA LEU A 231 23.77 14.23 -23.27
C LEU A 231 23.09 14.67 -24.57
N VAL A 232 21.89 14.14 -24.86
CA VAL A 232 21.10 14.54 -26.04
C VAL A 232 20.63 16.00 -25.92
N ASP A 233 20.15 16.43 -24.75
CA ASP A 233 19.78 17.84 -24.51
C ASP A 233 20.99 18.78 -24.68
N LEU A 234 22.16 18.39 -24.17
CA LEU A 234 23.38 19.18 -24.32
C LEU A 234 23.84 19.27 -25.77
N GLN A 235 23.73 18.21 -26.56
CA GLN A 235 24.03 18.23 -28.00
C GLN A 235 23.10 19.19 -28.76
N ASP A 236 21.81 19.19 -28.46
CA ASP A 236 20.82 20.10 -29.07
C ASP A 236 21.07 21.57 -28.70
N ARG A 237 21.54 21.83 -27.47
CA ARG A 237 21.90 23.20 -27.05
C ARG A 237 23.15 23.69 -27.77
N VAL A 238 24.14 22.82 -28.00
CA VAL A 238 25.36 23.17 -28.75
C VAL A 238 25.03 23.48 -30.22
N SER A 239 24.20 22.67 -30.88
CA SER A 239 23.79 22.92 -32.27
C SER A 239 22.97 24.20 -32.44
N THR A 240 22.16 24.56 -31.43
CA THR A 240 21.41 25.83 -31.37
C THR A 240 22.34 27.04 -31.24
N ILE A 241 23.42 26.91 -30.47
CA ILE A 241 24.42 27.99 -30.32
C ILE A 241 25.20 28.17 -31.63
N GLU A 242 25.57 27.08 -32.30
CA GLU A 242 26.26 27.09 -33.60
C GLU A 242 25.43 27.81 -34.68
N THR A 243 24.14 27.49 -34.78
CA THR A 243 23.22 28.14 -35.73
C THR A 243 23.02 29.62 -35.44
N LYS A 244 22.97 30.02 -34.17
CA LYS A 244 22.91 31.44 -33.77
C LYS A 244 24.20 32.20 -34.12
N LEU A 245 25.36 31.58 -33.93
CA LEU A 245 26.66 32.17 -34.29
C LEU A 245 26.86 32.25 -35.81
N ALA A 246 26.29 31.33 -36.59
CA ALA A 246 26.33 31.36 -38.05
C ALA A 246 25.38 32.39 -38.68
N THR A 247 24.37 32.84 -37.94
CA THR A 247 23.36 33.81 -38.39
C THR A 247 23.69 35.24 -37.92
N ASP A 248 24.74 35.42 -37.13
CA ASP A 248 25.15 36.72 -36.60
C ASP A 248 25.92 37.53 -37.66
N GLU A 249 25.68 38.84 -37.76
CA GLU A 249 26.27 39.72 -38.78
C GLU A 249 27.78 39.95 -38.55
N MET A 250 28.29 39.68 -37.34
CA MET A 250 29.70 39.74 -37.00
C MET A 250 30.34 38.35 -37.02
N PRO A 251 31.49 38.14 -37.71
CA PRO A 251 32.15 36.85 -37.73
C PRO A 251 32.59 36.45 -36.31
N PRO A 252 32.25 35.23 -35.85
CA PRO A 252 32.55 34.79 -34.50
C PRO A 252 34.06 34.71 -34.27
N SER A 253 34.49 35.04 -33.05
CA SER A 253 35.92 35.01 -32.73
C SER A 253 36.49 33.58 -32.88
N PRO A 254 37.71 33.40 -33.43
CA PRO A 254 38.29 32.08 -33.67
C PRO A 254 38.39 31.18 -32.43
N ARG A 255 38.52 31.78 -31.23
CA ARG A 255 38.55 31.06 -29.95
C ARG A 255 37.20 30.45 -29.57
N VAL A 256 36.10 31.12 -29.91
CA VAL A 256 34.74 30.62 -29.61
C VAL A 256 34.43 29.43 -30.51
N VAL A 257 34.83 29.49 -31.78
CA VAL A 257 34.70 28.37 -32.72
C VAL A 257 35.50 27.16 -32.23
N SER A 258 36.77 27.35 -31.84
CA SER A 258 37.60 26.23 -31.36
C SER A 258 37.09 25.61 -30.05
N MET A 259 36.47 26.40 -29.16
CA MET A 259 35.86 25.88 -27.93
C MET A 259 34.60 25.07 -28.21
N LEU A 260 33.78 25.49 -29.18
CA LEU A 260 32.58 24.76 -29.60
C LEU A 260 32.94 23.42 -30.26
N ASP A 261 33.93 23.43 -31.15
CA ASP A 261 34.44 22.21 -31.77
C ASP A 261 34.94 21.22 -30.73
N ARG A 262 35.71 21.70 -29.73
CA ARG A 262 36.22 20.86 -28.65
C ARG A 262 35.11 20.32 -27.76
N LEU A 263 34.10 21.12 -27.46
CA LEU A 263 32.94 20.70 -26.68
C LEU A 263 32.14 19.62 -27.42
N LYS A 264 31.97 19.75 -28.73
CA LYS A 264 31.30 18.76 -29.59
C LYS A 264 32.04 17.44 -29.64
N GLU A 265 33.38 17.50 -29.74
CA GLU A 265 34.25 16.32 -29.68
C GLU A 265 34.09 15.58 -28.34
N LEU A 266 34.12 16.30 -27.22
CA LEU A 266 33.95 15.72 -25.88
C LEU A 266 32.54 15.15 -25.64
N LEU A 267 31.50 15.81 -26.17
CA LEU A 267 30.12 15.30 -26.07
C LEU A 267 29.93 14.02 -26.88
N ASN A 268 30.55 13.91 -28.05
CA ASN A 268 30.51 12.70 -28.86
C ASN A 268 31.30 11.55 -28.20
N GLU A 269 32.48 11.83 -27.65
CA GLU A 269 33.27 10.84 -26.90
C GLU A 269 32.52 10.34 -25.64
N ALA A 270 31.81 11.23 -24.95
CA ALA A 270 30.95 10.88 -23.82
C ALA A 270 29.73 10.05 -24.24
N ALA A 271 29.14 10.33 -25.41
CA ALA A 271 28.02 9.54 -25.94
C ALA A 271 28.46 8.12 -26.35
N ASP A 272 29.60 7.99 -27.01
CA ASP A 272 30.16 6.70 -27.43
C ASP A 272 30.52 5.81 -26.21
N THR A 273 31.08 6.42 -25.16
CA THR A 273 31.38 5.71 -23.90
C THR A 273 30.13 5.35 -23.09
N ALA A 274 29.04 6.11 -23.20
CA ALA A 274 27.77 5.81 -22.56
C ALA A 274 26.98 4.68 -23.27
N VAL A 275 27.17 4.50 -24.58
CA VAL A 275 26.50 3.47 -25.40
C VAL A 275 27.29 2.15 -25.44
N ALA A 276 28.61 2.19 -25.22
CA ALA A 276 29.43 0.98 -25.19
C ALA A 276 29.03 0.07 -23.99
N PRO A 277 28.70 -1.22 -24.22
CA PRO A 277 28.45 -2.14 -23.11
C PRO A 277 29.74 -2.27 -22.30
N ALA A 278 29.64 -2.11 -20.98
CA ALA A 278 30.73 -2.29 -20.04
C ALA A 278 31.33 -3.70 -20.22
N SER A 279 32.37 -3.81 -21.03
CA SER A 279 33.17 -5.02 -21.15
C SER A 279 34.22 -4.98 -20.05
N LYS A 280 33.85 -5.51 -18.88
CA LYS A 280 34.71 -6.23 -17.93
C LYS A 280 33.91 -6.69 -16.72
#